data_AF-A0A3Z4X5Y0-F1
#
_entry.id   AF-A0A3Z4X5Y0-F1
#
_cell.length_a   1.000
_cell.length_b   1.000
_cell.length_c   1.000
_cell.angle_alpha   90.00
_cell.angle_beta   90.00
_cell.angle_gamma   90.00
#
_symmetry.space_group_name_H-M   'P 1'
#
loop_
_entity.id
_entity.type
_entity.pdbx_description
1 polymer ?
#
loop_
_entity_poly.entity_id
_entity_poly.type
_entity_poly.pdbx_seq_one_letter_code
_entity_poly.pdbx_strand_id
1 'polypeptide(L)'
;MKIAEGLVDACRDPFTLWVLCGLRRDDRFGEFIRNPDALLSFVESEEKRLEEIKEESSTLTPDMVVYSRMTSHRWRTTHRLKGTTMKELIEGLSKALSSDNIIWPVVYTNEDHSDNVKVTLTRCYHTFS
;
A
#
# COMPACT_ATOMS: atom_id res chain seq x y z
N MET A 1 0.34 17.11 12.88
CA MET A 1 -0.45 16.87 11.65
C MET A 1 -1.86 16.49 12.07
N LYS A 2 -2.92 17.14 11.56
CA LYS A 2 -4.30 16.74 11.90
C LYS A 2 -4.63 15.49 11.08
N ILE A 3 -4.84 14.36 11.76
CA ILE A 3 -5.25 13.09 11.17
C ILE A 3 -6.77 12.97 11.35
N ALA A 4 -7.48 12.60 10.31
CA ALA A 4 -8.92 12.40 10.38
C ALA A 4 -9.29 11.14 11.18
N GLU A 5 -10.41 11.22 11.89
CA GLU A 5 -11.08 10.03 12.42
C GLU A 5 -11.45 9.10 11.25
N GLY A 6 -11.24 7.80 11.43
CA GLY A 6 -11.47 6.80 10.38
C GLY A 6 -10.29 6.50 9.45
N LEU A 7 -9.20 7.29 9.46
CA LEU A 7 -8.01 6.98 8.63
C LEU A 7 -7.42 5.60 8.97
N VAL A 8 -7.32 5.28 10.27
CA VAL A 8 -6.86 3.98 10.74
C VAL A 8 -7.74 2.87 10.19
N ASP A 9 -9.06 3.05 10.20
CA ASP A 9 -10.00 2.04 9.70
C ASP A 9 -9.89 1.83 8.19
N ALA A 10 -9.77 2.90 7.41
CA ALA A 10 -9.51 2.84 5.98
C ALA A 10 -8.19 2.11 5.69
N CYS A 11 -7.15 2.39 6.47
CA CYS A 11 -5.83 1.78 6.34
C CYS A 11 -5.72 0.38 6.97
N ARG A 12 -6.78 -0.19 7.54
CA ARG A 12 -6.79 -1.62 7.88
C ARG A 12 -6.78 -2.49 6.63
N ASP A 13 -7.23 -1.95 5.51
CA ASP A 13 -6.96 -2.53 4.22
C ASP A 13 -5.48 -2.35 3.82
N PRO A 14 -4.72 -3.43 3.59
CA PRO A 14 -3.30 -3.34 3.34
C PRO A 14 -2.97 -2.66 2.01
N PHE A 15 -3.87 -2.69 1.02
CA PHE A 15 -3.66 -2.01 -0.25
C PHE A 15 -3.89 -0.49 -0.12
N THR A 16 -4.93 -0.08 0.60
CA THR A 16 -5.16 1.34 0.94
C THR A 16 -3.95 1.95 1.66
N LEU A 17 -3.40 1.24 2.65
CA LEU A 17 -2.21 1.71 3.37
C LEU A 17 -0.98 1.79 2.45
N TRP A 18 -0.80 0.80 1.57
CA TRP A 18 0.29 0.81 0.60
C TRP A 18 0.24 2.03 -0.32
N VAL A 19 -0.93 2.31 -0.89
CA VAL A 19 -1.16 3.49 -1.74
C VAL A 19 -0.86 4.78 -0.96
N LEU A 20 -1.38 4.90 0.26
CA LEU A 20 -1.12 6.08 1.10
C LEU A 20 0.38 6.28 1.37
N CYS A 21 1.12 5.22 1.69
CA CYS A 21 2.56 5.31 1.93
C CYS A 21 3.35 5.65 0.66
N GLY A 22 2.94 5.15 -0.51
CA GLY A 22 3.52 5.50 -1.80
C GLY A 22 3.36 6.98 -2.16
N LEU A 23 2.28 7.60 -1.69
CA LEU A 23 1.97 9.02 -1.95
C LEU A 23 2.69 10.00 -1.03
N ARG A 24 3.54 9.57 -0.10
CA ARG A 24 4.14 10.45 0.93
C ARG A 24 4.94 11.66 0.39
N ARG A 25 5.33 11.66 -0.88
CA ARG A 25 6.01 12.80 -1.54
C ARG A 25 5.07 13.60 -2.45
N ASP A 26 3.84 13.16 -2.58
CA ASP A 26 2.79 13.77 -3.37
C ASP A 26 2.01 14.78 -2.50
N ASP A 27 1.64 15.91 -3.09
CA ASP A 27 0.90 16.97 -2.41
C ASP A 27 -0.46 16.47 -1.87
N ARG A 28 -1.02 15.42 -2.49
CA ARG A 28 -2.28 14.77 -2.08
C ARG A 28 -2.18 14.02 -0.75
N PHE A 29 -0.97 13.67 -0.29
CA PHE A 29 -0.81 12.95 0.98
C PHE A 29 -1.45 13.70 2.14
N GLY A 30 -1.23 15.02 2.21
CA GLY A 30 -1.78 15.87 3.26
C GLY A 30 -3.31 15.97 3.23
N GLU A 31 -3.92 15.83 2.05
CA GLU A 31 -5.36 15.77 1.85
C GLU A 31 -5.92 14.43 2.34
N PHE A 32 -5.34 13.33 1.89
CA PHE A 32 -5.83 11.98 2.17
C PHE A 32 -5.80 11.60 3.66
N ILE A 33 -4.78 12.05 4.39
CA ILE A 33 -4.75 11.86 5.85
C ILE A 33 -5.83 12.67 6.60
N ARG A 34 -6.38 13.73 5.97
CA ARG A 34 -7.45 14.59 6.52
C ARG A 34 -8.82 14.22 5.97
N ASN A 35 -8.87 13.40 4.92
CA ASN A 35 -10.09 12.99 4.23
C ASN A 35 -9.96 11.53 3.77
N PRO A 36 -10.31 10.56 4.64
CA PRO A 36 -10.23 9.14 4.30
C PRO A 36 -11.14 8.75 3.13
N ASP A 37 -12.27 9.44 2.92
CA ASP A 37 -13.15 9.16 1.80
C ASP A 37 -12.48 9.49 0.46
N ALA A 38 -11.75 10.61 0.38
CA ALA A 38 -10.96 10.96 -0.79
C ALA A 38 -9.83 9.94 -1.06
N LEU A 39 -9.21 9.42 0.00
CA LEU A 39 -8.24 8.32 -0.13
C LEU A 39 -8.90 7.07 -0.72
N LEU A 40 -10.07 6.68 -0.22
CA LEU A 40 -10.77 5.49 -0.70
C LEU A 40 -11.19 5.64 -2.17
N SER A 41 -11.74 6.78 -2.57
CA SER A 41 -12.05 7.05 -3.98
C SER A 41 -10.80 7.03 -4.87
N PHE A 42 -9.67 7.53 -4.38
CA PHE A 42 -8.41 7.43 -5.11
C PHE A 42 -7.93 5.99 -5.25
N VAL A 43 -8.02 5.19 -4.18
CA VAL A 43 -7.66 3.76 -4.21
C VAL A 43 -8.52 3.01 -5.22
N GLU A 44 -9.83 3.24 -5.25
CA GLU A 44 -10.73 2.64 -6.25
C GLU A 44 -10.31 3.00 -7.69
N SER A 45 -9.90 4.25 -7.93
CA SER A 45 -9.41 4.68 -9.24
C SER A 45 -8.09 4.00 -9.62
N GLU A 46 -7.19 3.80 -8.66
CA GLU A 46 -5.92 3.11 -8.88
C GLU A 46 -6.12 1.60 -9.11
N GLU A 47 -7.08 0.98 -8.43
CA GLU A 47 -7.47 -0.41 -8.69
C GLU A 47 -7.95 -0.60 -10.12
N LYS A 48 -8.83 0.30 -10.57
CA LYS A 48 -9.34 0.27 -11.95
C LYS A 48 -8.20 0.44 -12.96
N ARG A 49 -7.32 1.43 -12.75
CA ARG A 49 -6.15 1.66 -13.61
C ARG A 49 -5.23 0.44 -13.68
N LEU A 50 -5.00 -0.22 -12.54
CA LEU A 50 -4.18 -1.43 -12.48
C LEU A 50 -4.82 -2.61 -13.19
N GLU A 51 -6.14 -2.72 -13.18
CA GLU A 51 -6.86 -3.77 -13.91
C GLU A 51 -6.80 -3.56 -15.43
N GLU A 52 -7.01 -2.33 -15.90
CA GLU A 52 -6.84 -1.96 -17.31
C GLU A 52 -5.43 -2.31 -17.82
N ILE A 53 -4.39 -1.98 -17.03
CA ILE A 53 -2.99 -2.33 -17.37
C ILE A 53 -2.77 -3.84 -17.46
N LYS A 54 -3.43 -4.65 -16.60
CA LYS A 54 -3.32 -6.11 -16.66
C LYS A 54 -3.99 -6.68 -17.91
N GLU A 55 -5.12 -6.12 -18.32
CA GLU A 55 -5.83 -6.55 -19.53
C GLU A 55 -5.05 -6.22 -20.79
N GLU A 56 -4.37 -5.07 -20.81
CA GLU A 56 -3.60 -4.60 -21.98
C GLU A 56 -2.20 -5.23 -22.08
N SER A 57 -1.61 -5.67 -20.96
CA SER A 57 -0.22 -6.14 -20.94
C SER A 57 -0.09 -7.64 -21.20
N SER A 58 0.76 -8.00 -22.17
CA SER A 58 1.17 -9.39 -22.42
C SER A 58 2.29 -9.88 -21.49
N THR A 59 2.92 -8.99 -20.71
CA THR A 59 4.01 -9.31 -19.79
C THR A 59 3.88 -8.54 -18.48
N LEU A 60 3.89 -9.25 -17.35
CA LEU A 60 3.88 -8.60 -16.04
C LEU A 60 5.31 -8.22 -15.64
N THR A 61 5.56 -6.92 -15.47
CA THR A 61 6.79 -6.44 -14.82
C THR A 61 6.79 -6.82 -13.34
N PRO A 62 7.95 -6.86 -12.65
CA PRO A 62 8.03 -7.07 -11.21
C PRO A 62 7.04 -6.21 -10.41
N ASP A 63 6.96 -4.91 -10.70
CA ASP A 63 6.01 -4.00 -10.05
C ASP A 63 4.55 -4.40 -10.31
N MET A 64 4.19 -4.77 -11.55
CA MET A 64 2.84 -5.22 -11.86
C MET A 64 2.46 -6.49 -11.11
N VAL A 65 3.42 -7.40 -10.86
CA VAL A 65 3.17 -8.60 -10.05
C VAL A 65 2.85 -8.22 -8.60
N VAL A 66 3.62 -7.30 -8.01
CA VAL A 66 3.36 -6.81 -6.64
C VAL A 66 2.00 -6.13 -6.56
N TYR A 67 1.71 -5.18 -7.45
CA TYR A 67 0.42 -4.49 -7.48
C TYR A 67 -0.74 -5.46 -7.71
N SER A 68 -0.63 -6.38 -8.67
CA SER A 68 -1.65 -7.39 -8.95
C SER A 68 -1.94 -8.28 -7.73
N ARG A 69 -0.88 -8.68 -7.02
CA ARG A 69 -1.00 -9.48 -5.79
C ARG A 69 -1.71 -8.70 -4.68
N MET A 70 -1.37 -7.41 -4.52
CA MET A 70 -1.94 -6.58 -3.47
C MET A 70 -3.37 -6.10 -3.76
N THR A 71 -3.77 -5.93 -5.04
CA THR A 71 -5.17 -5.62 -5.40
C THR A 71 -6.10 -6.82 -5.20
N SER A 72 -5.56 -8.04 -5.07
CA SER A 72 -6.36 -9.24 -4.85
C SER A 72 -7.21 -9.15 -3.57
N HIS A 73 -8.53 -9.22 -3.73
CA HIS A 73 -9.46 -9.23 -2.59
C HIS A 73 -9.16 -10.34 -1.57
N ARG A 74 -8.79 -11.53 -2.06
CA ARG A 74 -8.41 -12.66 -1.21
C ARG A 74 -7.16 -12.33 -0.39
N TRP A 75 -6.15 -11.73 -1.01
CA TRP A 75 -4.92 -11.38 -0.32
C TRP A 75 -5.16 -10.31 0.74
N ARG A 76 -5.88 -9.24 0.39
CA ARG A 76 -6.24 -8.14 1.28
C ARG A 76 -7.04 -8.59 2.49
N THR A 77 -7.99 -9.49 2.29
CA THR A 77 -8.80 -10.07 3.38
C THR A 77 -7.94 -10.94 4.30
N THR A 78 -7.05 -11.75 3.73
CA THR A 78 -6.15 -12.63 4.50
C THR A 78 -5.15 -11.81 5.33
N HIS A 79 -4.66 -10.71 4.78
CA HIS A 79 -3.65 -9.85 5.39
C HIS A 79 -4.25 -8.57 5.98
N ARG A 80 -5.53 -8.59 6.35
CA ARG A 80 -6.19 -7.43 6.95
C ARG A 80 -5.47 -7.02 8.23
N LEU A 81 -5.13 -5.74 8.31
CA LEU A 81 -4.27 -5.22 9.37
C LEU A 81 -5.08 -4.98 10.66
N LYS A 82 -4.49 -5.32 11.81
CA LYS A 82 -5.16 -5.31 13.12
C LYS A 82 -4.77 -4.16 14.04
N GLY A 83 -3.87 -3.28 13.59
CA GLY A 83 -3.38 -2.14 14.37
C GLY A 83 -4.50 -1.15 14.74
N THR A 84 -4.25 -0.42 15.83
CA THR A 84 -5.05 0.71 16.32
C THR A 84 -4.40 2.06 15.99
N THR A 85 -3.12 2.05 15.62
CA THR A 85 -2.39 3.23 15.17
C THR A 85 -1.83 3.03 13.76
N MET A 86 -1.60 4.13 13.03
CA MET A 86 -0.94 4.07 11.72
C MET A 86 0.42 3.36 11.78
N LYS A 87 1.16 3.56 12.86
CA LYS A 87 2.45 2.89 13.12
C LYS A 87 2.30 1.37 13.18
N GLU A 88 1.36 0.87 13.97
CA GLU A 88 1.08 -0.56 14.08
C GLU A 88 0.60 -1.14 12.73
N LEU A 89 -0.18 -0.38 11.97
CA LEU A 89 -0.63 -0.80 10.64
C LEU A 89 0.56 -0.90 9.66
N ILE A 90 1.49 0.05 9.67
CA ILE A 90 2.69 0.03 8.81
C ILE A 90 3.60 -1.16 9.16
N GLU A 91 3.80 -1.43 10.45
CA GLU A 91 4.52 -2.63 10.91
C GLU A 91 3.81 -3.91 10.46
N GLY A 92 2.48 -3.94 10.54
CA GLY A 92 1.66 -5.04 10.04
C GLY A 92 1.79 -5.25 8.53
N LEU A 93 1.78 -4.17 7.75
CA LEU A 93 1.96 -4.22 6.29
C LEU A 93 3.35 -4.74 5.93
N SER A 94 4.40 -4.28 6.62
CA SER A 94 5.76 -4.79 6.42
C SER A 94 5.84 -6.30 6.68
N LYS A 95 5.14 -6.81 7.70
CA LYS A 95 5.06 -8.25 8.00
C LYS A 95 4.29 -9.00 6.90
N ALA A 96 3.15 -8.46 6.45
CA ALA A 96 2.37 -9.07 5.38
C ALA A 96 3.18 -9.22 4.08
N LEU A 97 3.88 -8.16 3.65
CA LEU A 97 4.71 -8.17 2.44
C LEU A 97 5.88 -9.16 2.55
N SER A 98 6.54 -9.23 3.71
CA SER A 98 7.66 -10.15 3.93
C SER A 98 7.25 -11.61 4.11
N SER A 99 6.00 -11.86 4.49
CA SER A 99 5.45 -13.23 4.60
C SER A 99 4.88 -13.78 3.29
N ASP A 100 4.60 -12.93 2.31
CA ASP A 100 4.01 -13.36 1.05
C ASP A 100 5.09 -13.93 0.10
N ASN A 101 4.90 -15.18 -0.29
CA ASN A 101 5.84 -15.95 -1.09
C ASN A 101 5.91 -15.52 -2.58
N ILE A 102 5.09 -14.57 -3.01
CA ILE A 102 5.14 -13.97 -4.35
C ILE A 102 5.74 -12.57 -4.26
N ILE A 103 5.24 -11.74 -3.35
CA ILE A 103 5.72 -10.36 -3.18
C ILE A 103 7.18 -10.37 -2.72
N TRP A 104 7.51 -11.15 -1.69
CA TRP A 104 8.84 -11.07 -1.07
C TRP A 104 9.97 -11.41 -2.05
N PRO A 105 9.90 -12.49 -2.85
CA PRO A 105 10.90 -12.74 -3.88
C PRO A 105 10.99 -11.63 -4.91
N VAL A 106 9.86 -11.10 -5.41
CA VAL A 106 9.85 -10.05 -6.44
C VAL A 106 10.47 -8.75 -5.93
N VAL A 107 10.23 -8.41 -4.66
CA VAL A 107 10.81 -7.24 -4.01
C VAL A 107 12.29 -7.45 -3.69
N TYR A 108 12.73 -8.68 -3.40
CA TYR A 108 14.10 -8.96 -2.94
C TYR A 108 15.07 -9.36 -4.05
N THR A 109 14.60 -9.89 -5.18
CA THR A 109 15.46 -10.25 -6.33
C THR A 109 15.87 -9.04 -7.17
N ASN A 110 15.30 -7.87 -6.89
CA ASN A 110 15.67 -6.60 -7.50
C ASN A 110 16.06 -5.62 -6.38
N GLU A 111 17.36 -5.38 -6.19
CA GLU A 111 17.90 -4.55 -5.10
C GLU A 111 17.28 -3.15 -5.09
N ASP A 112 17.10 -2.53 -6.27
CA ASP A 112 16.47 -1.21 -6.40
C ASP A 112 15.00 -1.22 -5.90
N HIS A 113 14.27 -2.30 -6.13
CA HIS A 113 12.88 -2.43 -5.67
C HIS A 113 12.82 -2.71 -4.17
N SER A 114 13.73 -3.51 -3.62
CA SER A 114 13.82 -3.79 -2.18
C SER A 114 14.02 -2.51 -1.39
N ASP A 115 14.95 -1.67 -1.85
CA ASP A 115 15.24 -0.39 -1.22
C ASP A 115 14.08 0.58 -1.37
N ASN A 116 13.39 0.61 -2.52
CA ASN A 116 12.20 1.43 -2.70
C ASN A 116 11.06 1.05 -1.74
N VAL A 117 10.80 -0.24 -1.53
CA VAL A 117 9.75 -0.71 -0.58
C VAL A 117 10.13 -0.36 0.86
N LYS A 118 11.35 -0.67 1.29
CA LYS A 118 11.82 -0.35 2.64
C LYS A 118 11.79 1.15 2.90
N VAL A 119 12.33 1.94 1.98
CA VAL A 119 12.37 3.41 2.09
C VAL A 119 10.96 3.99 2.14
N THR A 120 10.01 3.47 1.35
CA THR A 120 8.62 3.90 1.36
C THR A 120 7.97 3.66 2.73
N LEU A 121 8.07 2.44 3.25
CA LEU A 121 7.48 2.08 4.54
C LEU A 121 8.16 2.81 5.71
N THR A 122 9.50 2.90 5.73
CA THR A 122 10.25 3.63 6.76
C THR A 122 9.89 5.12 6.78
N ARG A 123 9.79 5.76 5.61
CA ARG A 123 9.38 7.17 5.54
C ARG A 123 7.95 7.37 6.00
N CYS A 124 7.05 6.46 5.61
CA CYS A 124 5.65 6.47 6.05
C CYS A 124 5.59 6.34 7.58
N TYR A 125 6.33 5.40 8.15
CA TYR A 125 6.43 5.15 9.59
C TYR A 125 6.84 6.41 10.36
N HIS A 126 7.91 7.08 9.93
CA HIS A 126 8.38 8.31 10.57
C HIS A 126 7.45 9.50 10.38
N THR A 127 6.55 9.47 9.39
CA THR A 127 5.55 10.53 9.19
C THR A 127 4.41 10.43 10.20
N PHE A 128 4.13 9.22 10.70
CA PHE A 128 3.11 8.94 11.70
C PHE A 128 3.67 8.66 13.12
N SER A 129 4.98 8.84 13.30
CA SER A 129 5.66 8.81 14.61
C SER A 129 5.71 10.21 15.21
#